data_AF-A0A5P9HLW9-F1
#
_entry.id   AF-A0A5P9HLW9-F1
#
_cell.length_a   1.000
_cell.length_b   1.000
_cell.length_c   1.000
_cell.angle_alpha   90.00
_cell.angle_beta   90.00
_cell.angle_gamma   90.00
#
_symmetry.space_group_name_H-M   'P 1'
#
loop_
_entity.id
_entity.type
_entity.pdbx_description
1 polymer ?
#
loop_
_entity_poly.entity_id
_entity_poly.type
_entity_poly.pdbx_seq_one_letter_code
_entity_poly.pdbx_strand_id
1 'polypeptide(L)'
;MKKITWLSAVLCCALLLLMGCNQTTSKDEAENTREAGAKITNEDEMSQLLEEKDTQISTLLNEKEELQQSLESSELDLKYSKEEAEYYKQFLNSLIKDYSDEQKQELAKDLWEYELKVNGVAVSEDGEVHTKDKTIEISIIQEQSAYPILPNDEFVKGKISGRYNEHISGFSEEPNETYGTDGTVVTGTHFKFNNLSAGSTITFTISDELKERLKLNTSKISVKGE
;
A
#
# COMPACT_ATOMS: atom_id res chain seq x y z
N MET A 1 -8.88 -8.72 -2.17
CA MET A 1 -8.51 -10.16 -2.07
C MET A 1 -9.66 -11.05 -2.59
N LYS A 2 -9.92 -11.09 -3.91
CA LYS A 2 -11.00 -11.91 -4.51
C LYS A 2 -10.61 -12.62 -5.83
N LYS A 3 -9.34 -12.57 -6.24
CA LYS A 3 -8.89 -13.09 -7.54
C LYS A 3 -8.12 -14.42 -7.47
N ILE A 4 -7.76 -14.89 -6.27
CA ILE A 4 -6.97 -16.12 -6.09
C ILE A 4 -7.86 -17.37 -6.06
N THR A 5 -9.14 -17.25 -5.72
CA THR A 5 -10.07 -18.38 -5.64
C THR A 5 -10.60 -18.88 -6.98
N TRP A 6 -10.36 -18.16 -8.09
CA TRP A 6 -10.88 -18.56 -9.41
C TRP A 6 -9.95 -19.52 -10.16
N LEU A 7 -8.64 -19.42 -9.95
CA LEU A 7 -7.64 -20.31 -10.57
C LEU A 7 -7.69 -21.74 -10.03
N SER A 8 -8.12 -21.92 -8.78
CA SER A 8 -8.27 -23.24 -8.15
C SER A 8 -9.45 -24.06 -8.69
N ALA A 9 -10.47 -23.40 -9.24
CA ALA A 9 -11.67 -24.07 -9.75
C ALA A 9 -11.51 -24.61 -11.18
N VAL A 10 -10.64 -23.99 -11.99
CA VAL A 10 -10.41 -24.39 -13.39
C VAL A 10 -9.51 -25.64 -13.46
N LEU A 11 -8.59 -25.83 -12.51
CA LEU A 11 -7.67 -26.98 -12.50
C LEU A 11 -8.36 -28.30 -12.14
N CYS A 12 -9.48 -28.26 -11.40
CA CYS A 12 -10.25 -29.48 -11.05
C CYS A 12 -11.16 -30.00 -12.17
N CYS A 13 -11.46 -29.23 -13.23
CA CYS A 13 -12.35 -29.68 -14.30
C CYS A 13 -11.63 -30.45 -15.43
N ALA A 14 -10.30 -30.38 -15.51
CA ALA A 14 -9.54 -31.07 -16.57
C ALA A 14 -9.37 -32.58 -16.33
N LEU A 15 -9.55 -33.07 -15.10
CA LEU A 15 -9.33 -34.47 -14.74
C LEU A 15 -10.55 -35.39 -14.96
N LEU A 16 -11.71 -34.87 -15.36
CA LEU A 16 -12.94 -35.66 -15.54
C LEU A 16 -13.28 -36.00 -17.01
N LEU A 17 -12.45 -35.61 -17.98
CA LEU A 17 -12.71 -35.86 -19.41
C LEU A 17 -11.96 -37.05 -20.03
N LEU A 18 -11.28 -37.89 -19.23
CA LEU A 18 -10.55 -39.07 -19.74
C LEU A 18 -11.21 -40.43 -19.42
N MET A 19 -12.41 -40.46 -18.85
CA MET A 19 -13.17 -41.70 -18.68
C MET A 19 -14.39 -41.73 -19.60
N GLY A 20 -14.27 -42.38 -20.76
CA GLY A 20 -15.44 -42.81 -21.51
C GLY A 20 -15.26 -42.88 -23.01
N CYS A 21 -14.66 -43.98 -23.49
CA CYS A 21 -15.08 -44.68 -24.71
C CYS A 21 -14.27 -45.98 -24.83
N ASN A 22 -14.80 -47.11 -24.36
CA ASN A 22 -14.54 -48.36 -25.08
C ASN A 22 -15.62 -49.41 -24.82
N GLN A 23 -16.55 -49.53 -25.77
CA GLN A 23 -17.28 -50.76 -26.02
C GLN A 23 -17.46 -50.91 -27.52
N THR A 24 -16.76 -51.87 -28.14
CA THR A 24 -17.31 -52.63 -29.26
C THR A 24 -16.87 -54.09 -29.15
N THR A 25 -17.88 -54.93 -29.10
CA THR A 25 -17.87 -56.39 -29.17
C THR A 25 -17.42 -56.88 -30.54
N SER A 26 -16.57 -57.90 -30.59
CA SER A 26 -16.68 -58.97 -31.58
C SER A 26 -16.07 -60.26 -31.04
N LYS A 27 -16.66 -61.37 -31.50
CA LYS A 27 -16.58 -62.75 -31.02
C LYS A 27 -15.55 -63.55 -31.83
N ASP A 28 -15.12 -64.63 -31.18
CA ASP A 28 -14.60 -65.90 -31.71
C ASP A 28 -13.07 -66.07 -31.92
N GLU A 29 -12.54 -66.94 -31.04
CA GLU A 29 -11.59 -68.03 -31.25
C GLU A 29 -10.22 -67.75 -31.89
N ALA A 30 -9.17 -67.85 -31.06
CA ALA A 30 -8.14 -68.87 -31.23
C ALA A 30 -7.19 -68.90 -30.01
N GLU A 31 -7.14 -70.07 -29.40
CA GLU A 31 -6.20 -70.55 -28.40
C GLU A 31 -4.75 -70.55 -28.96
N ASN A 32 -3.85 -69.73 -28.40
CA ASN A 32 -2.50 -70.15 -28.00
C ASN A 32 -1.63 -69.00 -27.45
N THR A 33 -1.09 -69.24 -26.26
CA THR A 33 0.22 -68.76 -25.79
C THR A 33 0.46 -67.23 -25.76
N ARG A 34 -0.01 -66.54 -24.72
CA ARG A 34 0.47 -65.21 -24.34
C ARG A 34 0.64 -65.04 -22.82
N GLU A 35 1.50 -65.86 -22.22
CA GLU A 35 2.19 -65.51 -20.97
C GLU A 35 3.57 -64.92 -21.31
N ALA A 36 3.58 -63.70 -21.84
CA ALA A 36 4.80 -62.90 -22.00
C ALA A 36 4.52 -61.39 -22.17
N GLY A 37 3.27 -61.01 -22.52
CA GLY A 37 2.93 -59.62 -22.85
C GLY A 37 2.46 -58.73 -21.69
N ALA A 38 2.14 -59.28 -20.51
CA ALA A 38 1.68 -58.49 -19.35
C ALA A 38 2.81 -58.08 -18.38
N LYS A 39 4.02 -58.61 -18.59
CA LYS A 39 5.20 -58.26 -17.78
C LYS A 39 6.00 -57.10 -18.38
N ILE A 40 5.87 -56.87 -19.69
CA ILE A 40 6.62 -55.87 -20.45
C ILE A 40 5.99 -54.46 -20.31
N THR A 41 4.67 -54.35 -20.22
CA THR A 41 3.98 -53.05 -20.02
C THR A 41 4.26 -52.38 -18.68
N ASN A 42 4.53 -53.16 -17.63
CA ASN A 42 4.76 -52.63 -16.28
C ASN A 42 6.19 -52.11 -16.09
N GLU A 43 7.15 -52.60 -16.87
CA GLU A 43 8.57 -52.22 -16.75
C GLU A 43 8.85 -50.92 -17.53
N ASP A 44 8.25 -50.75 -18.71
CA ASP A 44 8.35 -49.52 -19.51
C ASP A 44 7.61 -48.33 -18.86
N GLU A 45 6.40 -48.54 -18.31
CA GLU A 45 5.66 -47.52 -17.56
C GLU A 45 6.39 -47.11 -16.27
N MET A 46 6.99 -48.07 -15.56
CA MET A 46 7.81 -47.80 -14.38
C MET A 46 9.09 -47.03 -14.75
N SER A 47 9.73 -47.35 -15.88
CA SER A 47 10.91 -46.65 -16.36
C SER A 47 10.60 -45.19 -16.73
N GLN A 48 9.46 -44.94 -17.38
CA GLN A 48 9.02 -43.57 -17.70
C GLN A 48 8.69 -42.76 -16.44
N LEU A 49 8.02 -43.37 -15.47
CA LEU A 49 7.73 -42.73 -14.19
C LEU A 49 9.02 -42.39 -13.41
N LEU A 50 10.02 -43.28 -13.45
CA LEU A 50 11.33 -43.02 -12.83
C LEU A 50 12.03 -41.83 -13.50
N GLU A 51 12.07 -41.78 -14.82
CA GLU A 51 12.68 -40.66 -15.57
C GLU A 51 11.95 -39.32 -15.30
N GLU A 52 10.62 -39.34 -15.22
CA GLU A 52 9.83 -38.16 -14.85
C GLU A 52 10.15 -37.71 -13.42
N LYS A 53 10.26 -38.65 -12.47
CA LYS A 53 10.61 -38.35 -11.08
C LYS A 53 12.04 -37.84 -10.94
N ASP A 54 12.98 -38.39 -11.68
CA ASP A 54 14.37 -37.92 -11.70
C ASP A 54 14.46 -36.51 -12.29
N THR A 55 13.69 -36.20 -13.33
CA THR A 55 13.58 -34.85 -13.89
C THR A 55 12.97 -33.88 -12.88
N GLN A 56 11.91 -34.28 -12.18
CA GLN A 56 11.30 -33.47 -11.10
C GLN A 56 12.28 -33.23 -9.95
N ILE A 57 13.01 -34.26 -9.52
CA ILE A 57 14.03 -34.15 -8.47
C ILE A 57 15.13 -33.18 -8.90
N SER A 58 15.65 -33.32 -10.13
CA SER A 58 16.67 -32.42 -10.65
C SER A 58 16.18 -30.98 -10.72
N THR A 59 14.93 -30.76 -11.13
CA THR A 59 14.32 -29.42 -11.19
C THR A 59 14.21 -28.81 -9.80
N LEU A 60 13.69 -29.56 -8.83
CA LEU A 60 13.55 -29.12 -7.44
C LEU A 60 14.90 -28.86 -6.76
N LEU A 61 15.94 -29.62 -7.10
CA LEU A 61 17.29 -29.39 -6.60
C LEU A 61 17.86 -28.07 -7.14
N ASN A 62 17.67 -27.79 -8.43
CA ASN A 62 18.08 -26.53 -9.03
C ASN A 62 17.31 -25.34 -8.44
N GLU A 63 15.98 -25.43 -8.34
CA GLU A 63 15.15 -24.38 -7.71
C GLU A 63 15.56 -24.13 -6.26
N LYS A 64 15.88 -25.20 -5.50
CA LYS A 64 16.38 -25.06 -4.14
C LYS A 64 17.71 -24.32 -4.10
N GLU A 65 18.64 -24.64 -5.00
CA GLU A 65 19.93 -23.96 -5.08
C GLU A 65 19.75 -22.47 -5.44
N GLU A 66 18.90 -22.16 -6.43
CA GLU A 66 18.57 -20.78 -6.81
C GLU A 66 17.94 -20.00 -5.65
N LEU A 67 17.00 -20.61 -4.93
CA LEU A 67 16.37 -20.00 -3.75
C LEU A 67 17.37 -19.77 -2.62
N GLN A 68 18.31 -20.70 -2.41
CA GLN A 68 19.39 -20.55 -1.42
C GLN A 68 20.31 -19.39 -1.78
N GLN A 69 20.73 -19.29 -3.05
CA GLN A 69 21.54 -18.17 -3.52
C GLN A 69 20.80 -16.84 -3.41
N SER A 70 19.51 -16.81 -3.77
CA SER A 70 18.67 -15.61 -3.64
C SER A 70 18.50 -15.18 -2.17
N LEU A 71 18.37 -16.14 -1.26
CA LEU A 71 18.27 -15.86 0.17
C LEU A 71 19.58 -15.27 0.70
N GLU A 72 20.71 -15.90 0.40
CA GLU A 72 22.03 -15.41 0.81
C GLU A 72 22.32 -14.00 0.27
N SER A 73 21.98 -13.73 -0.99
CA SER A 73 22.09 -12.40 -1.58
C SER A 73 21.20 -11.39 -0.84
N SER A 74 19.94 -11.74 -0.56
CA SER A 74 19.01 -10.84 0.14
C SER A 74 19.44 -10.55 1.58
N GLU A 75 20.02 -11.54 2.27
CA GLU A 75 20.58 -11.36 3.61
C GLU A 75 21.78 -10.42 3.61
N LEU A 76 22.65 -10.56 2.61
CA LEU A 76 23.80 -9.67 2.42
C LEU A 76 23.36 -8.23 2.12
N ASP A 77 22.41 -8.06 1.21
CA ASP A 77 21.84 -6.74 0.89
C ASP A 77 21.20 -6.10 2.12
N LEU A 78 20.40 -6.86 2.88
CA LEU A 78 19.80 -6.38 4.13
C LEU A 78 20.85 -5.96 5.15
N LYS A 79 21.95 -6.72 5.26
CA LYS A 79 23.06 -6.36 6.15
C LYS A 79 23.69 -5.03 5.72
N TYR A 80 24.02 -4.86 4.44
CA TYR A 80 24.59 -3.62 3.94
C TYR A 80 23.67 -2.43 4.14
N SER A 81 22.37 -2.56 3.83
CA SER A 81 21.39 -1.49 4.05
C SER A 81 21.27 -1.11 5.52
N LYS A 82 21.38 -2.07 6.45
CA LYS A 82 21.38 -1.78 7.90
C LYS A 82 22.63 -1.02 8.34
N GLU A 83 23.80 -1.44 7.87
CA GLU A 83 25.06 -0.76 8.17
C GLU A 83 25.07 0.67 7.62
N GLU A 84 24.57 0.87 6.40
CA GLU A 84 24.42 2.18 5.78
C GLU A 84 23.41 3.07 6.54
N ALA A 85 22.24 2.54 6.91
CA ALA A 85 21.25 3.28 7.67
C ALA A 85 21.78 3.72 9.05
N GLU A 86 22.51 2.84 9.74
CA GLU A 86 23.12 3.17 11.03
C GLU A 86 24.23 4.23 10.87
N TYR A 87 25.03 4.15 9.81
CA TYR A 87 26.04 5.17 9.49
C TYR A 87 25.39 6.55 9.29
N TYR A 88 24.35 6.64 8.45
CA TYR A 88 23.66 7.92 8.24
C TYR A 88 22.99 8.43 9.50
N LYS A 89 22.41 7.56 10.31
CA LYS A 89 21.82 7.93 11.61
C LYS A 89 22.87 8.54 12.54
N GLN A 90 24.05 7.92 12.65
CA GLN A 90 25.14 8.45 13.47
C GLN A 90 25.67 9.78 12.91
N PHE A 91 25.82 9.89 11.60
CA PHE A 91 26.24 11.12 10.94
C PHE A 91 25.25 12.26 11.20
N LEU A 92 23.96 12.03 10.96
CA LEU A 92 22.90 13.01 11.25
C LEU A 92 22.87 13.40 12.72
N ASN A 93 22.97 12.43 13.64
CA ASN A 93 23.05 12.69 15.07
C ASN A 93 24.24 13.58 15.44
N SER A 94 25.37 13.42 14.77
CA SER A 94 26.54 14.27 14.98
C SER A 94 26.34 15.70 14.46
N LEU A 95 25.61 15.87 13.34
CA LEU A 95 25.28 17.17 12.78
C LEU A 95 24.28 17.95 13.66
N ILE A 96 23.25 17.27 14.17
CA ILE A 96 22.20 17.91 14.99
C ILE A 96 22.60 18.09 16.46
N LYS A 97 23.69 17.48 16.90
CA LYS A 97 24.15 17.54 18.30
C LYS A 97 24.36 18.98 18.77
N ASP A 98 24.89 19.81 17.90
CA ASP A 98 25.25 21.20 18.18
C ASP A 98 24.12 22.18 17.88
N TYR A 99 22.92 21.69 17.51
CA TYR A 99 21.75 22.55 17.30
C TYR A 99 21.27 23.10 18.64
N SER A 100 20.93 24.39 18.64
CA SER A 100 20.19 25.01 19.74
C SER A 100 18.78 24.40 19.87
N ASP A 101 18.12 24.65 20.99
CA ASP A 101 16.75 24.16 21.20
C ASP A 101 15.78 24.77 20.19
N GLU A 102 15.98 26.02 19.80
CA GLU A 102 15.22 26.68 18.74
C GLU A 102 15.45 26.00 17.38
N GLN A 103 16.70 25.68 17.03
CA GLN A 103 17.01 24.98 15.78
C GLN A 103 16.42 23.56 15.75
N LYS A 104 16.44 22.84 16.88
CA LYS A 104 15.78 21.54 17.01
C LYS A 104 14.27 21.67 16.88
N GLN A 105 13.69 22.72 17.44
CA GLN A 105 12.26 22.98 17.33
C GLN A 105 11.85 23.29 15.90
N GLU A 106 12.60 24.14 15.18
CA GLU A 106 12.33 24.42 13.77
C GLU A 106 12.48 23.15 12.91
N LEU A 107 13.56 22.39 13.10
CA LEU A 107 13.72 21.10 12.44
C LEU A 107 12.58 20.13 12.77
N ALA A 108 12.12 20.08 14.03
CA ALA A 108 10.99 19.27 14.42
C ALA A 108 9.73 19.69 13.66
N LYS A 109 9.47 21.00 13.52
CA LYS A 109 8.32 21.51 12.75
C LYS A 109 8.39 21.09 11.28
N ASP A 110 9.57 21.11 10.68
CA ASP A 110 9.79 20.70 9.28
C ASP A 110 9.55 19.20 9.03
N LEU A 111 9.61 18.37 10.08
CA LEU A 111 9.30 16.94 10.00
C LEU A 111 7.79 16.63 10.07
N TRP A 112 6.95 17.66 10.19
CA TRP A 112 5.49 17.57 10.13
C TRP A 112 4.97 18.42 8.98
N GLU A 113 4.27 17.78 8.05
CA GLU A 113 3.65 18.44 6.92
C GLU A 113 2.13 18.49 7.11
N TYR A 114 1.54 19.60 6.68
CA TYR A 114 0.10 19.82 6.73
C TYR A 114 -0.38 20.23 5.36
N GLU A 115 -1.50 19.68 4.92
CA GLU A 115 -2.14 20.06 3.66
C GLU A 115 -3.63 20.34 3.87
N LEU A 116 -4.10 21.44 3.29
CA LEU A 116 -5.52 21.74 3.19
C LEU A 116 -5.93 21.66 1.72
N LYS A 117 -6.86 20.75 1.42
CA LYS A 117 -7.33 20.47 0.07
C LYS A 117 -8.84 20.64 -0.04
N VAL A 118 -9.29 21.08 -1.20
CA VAL A 118 -10.69 21.14 -1.60
C VAL A 118 -10.83 20.30 -2.87
N ASN A 119 -11.64 19.23 -2.82
CA ASN A 119 -11.78 18.25 -3.90
C ASN A 119 -10.43 17.72 -4.42
N GLY A 120 -9.47 17.51 -3.51
CA GLY A 120 -8.12 17.04 -3.83
C GLY A 120 -7.16 18.11 -4.35
N VAL A 121 -7.60 19.35 -4.53
CA VAL A 121 -6.76 20.48 -4.96
C VAL A 121 -6.32 21.30 -3.76
N ALA A 122 -5.04 21.66 -3.67
CA ALA A 122 -4.53 22.51 -2.59
C ALA A 122 -5.20 23.89 -2.60
N VAL A 123 -5.50 24.41 -1.41
CA VAL A 123 -6.01 25.79 -1.25
C VAL A 123 -4.92 26.79 -1.61
N SER A 124 -5.26 27.82 -2.37
CA SER A 124 -4.33 28.91 -2.73
C SER A 124 -3.96 29.76 -1.52
N GLU A 125 -2.85 30.51 -1.62
CA GLU A 125 -2.33 31.34 -0.52
C GLU A 125 -3.33 32.38 0.01
N ASP A 126 -4.23 32.87 -0.85
CA ASP A 126 -5.29 33.83 -0.51
C ASP A 126 -6.57 33.18 0.05
N GLY A 127 -6.59 31.85 0.17
CA GLY A 127 -7.69 31.10 0.77
C GLY A 127 -8.94 31.00 -0.10
N GLU A 128 -8.87 31.30 -1.39
CA GLU A 128 -10.00 31.20 -2.31
C GLU A 128 -9.93 29.95 -3.20
N VAL A 129 -11.00 29.17 -3.24
CA VAL A 129 -11.11 28.02 -4.16
C VAL A 129 -12.38 28.14 -4.98
N HIS A 130 -12.26 27.93 -6.28
CA HIS A 130 -13.38 27.87 -7.22
C HIS A 130 -13.60 26.43 -7.68
N THR A 131 -14.83 25.96 -7.63
CA THR A 131 -15.18 24.62 -8.08
C THR A 131 -16.54 24.59 -8.77
N LYS A 132 -16.68 23.72 -9.77
CA LYS A 132 -17.96 23.45 -10.47
C LYS A 132 -18.69 22.25 -9.86
N ASP A 133 -18.09 21.61 -8.86
CA ASP A 133 -18.63 20.41 -8.27
C ASP A 133 -19.76 20.76 -7.29
N LYS A 134 -20.86 20.01 -7.40
CA LYS A 134 -22.00 20.11 -6.45
C LYS A 134 -21.71 19.44 -5.11
N THR A 135 -20.60 18.72 -5.04
CA THR A 135 -20.07 18.10 -3.84
C THR A 135 -18.70 18.72 -3.58
N ILE A 136 -18.53 19.25 -2.38
CA ILE A 136 -17.28 19.81 -1.90
C ILE A 136 -16.77 18.93 -0.78
N GLU A 137 -15.53 18.49 -0.88
CA GLU A 137 -14.81 17.78 0.15
C GLU A 137 -13.60 18.62 0.58
N ILE A 138 -13.66 19.12 1.81
CA ILE A 138 -12.56 19.84 2.44
C ILE A 138 -11.77 18.82 3.26
N SER A 139 -10.50 18.65 2.93
CA SER A 139 -9.60 17.69 3.56
C SER A 139 -8.47 18.42 4.26
N ILE A 140 -8.27 18.13 5.54
CA ILE A 140 -7.06 18.51 6.28
C ILE A 140 -6.25 17.25 6.54
N ILE A 141 -5.01 17.27 6.09
CA ILE A 141 -4.09 16.13 6.14
C ILE A 141 -2.92 16.53 7.01
N GLN A 142 -2.51 15.62 7.88
CA GLN A 142 -1.29 15.70 8.66
C GLN A 142 -0.40 14.51 8.27
N GLU A 143 0.80 14.83 7.81
CA GLU A 143 1.85 13.88 7.47
C GLU A 143 3.04 14.08 8.40
N GLN A 144 3.68 12.97 8.77
CA GLN A 144 4.86 12.95 9.61
C GLN A 144 5.98 12.22 8.86
N SER A 145 7.24 12.61 9.09
CA SER A 145 8.36 11.85 8.52
C SER A 145 8.31 10.38 8.95
N ALA A 146 8.41 9.46 7.98
CA ALA A 146 8.46 8.02 8.23
C ALA A 146 9.69 7.59 9.05
N TYR A 147 10.75 8.41 9.00
CA TYR A 147 12.02 8.16 9.69
C TYR A 147 12.44 9.44 10.42
N PRO A 148 11.87 9.74 11.60
CA PRO A 148 12.22 10.94 12.34
C PRO A 148 13.69 10.87 12.79
N ILE A 149 14.44 11.92 12.45
CA ILE A 149 15.88 12.03 12.78
C ILE A 149 16.10 12.57 14.19
N LEU A 150 15.09 13.22 14.77
CA LEU A 150 15.12 13.74 16.14
C LEU A 150 14.68 12.68 17.15
N PRO A 151 15.19 12.73 18.40
CA PRO A 151 14.59 12.01 19.52
C PRO A 151 13.08 12.28 19.61
N ASN A 152 12.31 11.27 20.01
CA ASN A 152 10.84 11.33 19.93
C ASN A 152 10.24 12.49 20.74
N ASP A 153 10.81 12.83 21.89
CA ASP A 153 10.41 13.95 22.73
C ASP A 153 10.63 15.31 22.07
N GLU A 154 11.67 15.46 21.26
CA GLU A 154 11.90 16.66 20.44
C GLU A 154 11.00 16.67 19.19
N PHE A 155 10.89 15.52 18.52
CA PHE A 155 10.08 15.36 17.32
C PHE A 155 8.61 15.75 17.53
N VAL A 156 8.00 15.31 18.64
CA VAL A 156 6.58 15.62 18.92
C VAL A 156 6.34 17.09 19.25
N LYS A 157 7.36 17.86 19.67
CA LYS A 157 7.24 19.32 19.86
C LYS A 157 7.07 20.06 18.53
N GLY A 158 7.45 19.42 17.43
CA GLY A 158 7.25 19.92 16.09
C GLY A 158 5.82 19.80 15.58
N LYS A 159 4.92 19.11 16.29
CA LYS A 159 3.52 18.98 15.90
C LYS A 159 2.76 20.28 16.18
N ILE A 160 1.73 20.58 15.40
CA ILE A 160 0.75 21.62 15.73
C ILE A 160 0.12 21.36 17.11
N SER A 161 -0.18 22.41 17.87
CA SER A 161 -0.78 22.26 19.20
C SER A 161 -2.11 21.50 19.14
N GLY A 162 -2.46 20.74 20.18
CA GLY A 162 -3.74 20.01 20.20
C GLY A 162 -3.91 18.98 19.04
N ARG A 163 -5.13 18.87 18.51
CA ARG A 163 -5.45 18.02 17.36
C ARG A 163 -5.58 18.87 16.10
N TYR A 164 -4.87 18.51 15.04
CA TYR A 164 -4.84 19.28 13.79
C TYR A 164 -6.23 19.60 13.20
N ASN A 165 -7.20 18.69 13.32
CA ASN A 165 -8.55 18.87 12.80
C ASN A 165 -9.38 19.88 13.64
N GLU A 166 -8.99 20.17 14.88
CA GLU A 166 -9.62 21.19 15.73
C GLU A 166 -9.18 22.62 15.34
N HIS A 167 -8.15 22.75 14.49
CA HIS A 167 -7.73 24.04 13.94
C HIS A 167 -8.63 24.52 12.81
N ILE A 168 -9.65 23.73 12.41
CA ILE A 168 -10.65 24.10 11.42
C ILE A 168 -11.98 24.28 12.13
N SER A 169 -12.61 25.44 11.95
CA SER A 169 -13.84 25.79 12.65
C SER A 169 -14.66 26.84 11.91
N GLY A 170 -15.86 27.14 12.42
CA GLY A 170 -16.68 28.24 11.92
C GLY A 170 -17.12 28.06 10.48
N PHE A 171 -17.47 26.83 10.10
CA PHE A 171 -18.08 26.57 8.80
C PHE A 171 -19.40 27.38 8.68
N SER A 172 -19.64 27.95 7.51
CA SER A 172 -20.89 28.69 7.21
C SER A 172 -22.12 27.78 7.18
N GLU A 173 -21.90 26.50 6.89
CA GLU A 173 -22.89 25.44 6.88
C GLU A 173 -22.28 24.19 7.53
N GLU A 174 -23.09 23.32 8.12
CA GLU A 174 -22.58 22.08 8.70
C GLU A 174 -22.27 21.05 7.60
N PRO A 175 -21.14 20.32 7.66
CA PRO A 175 -20.86 19.25 6.72
C PRO A 175 -21.92 18.15 6.83
N ASN A 176 -22.31 17.58 5.70
CA ASN A 176 -23.23 16.44 5.68
C ASN A 176 -22.57 15.17 6.24
N GLU A 177 -21.26 15.05 6.07
CA GLU A 177 -20.47 13.92 6.52
C GLU A 177 -19.08 14.39 6.95
N THR A 178 -18.59 13.84 8.06
CA THR A 178 -17.23 14.01 8.54
C THR A 178 -16.62 12.64 8.79
N TYR A 179 -15.47 12.36 8.19
CA TYR A 179 -14.78 11.08 8.35
C TYR A 179 -13.26 11.25 8.41
N GLY A 180 -12.58 10.25 8.95
CA GLY A 180 -11.12 10.22 9.06
C GLY A 180 -10.49 9.16 8.16
N THR A 181 -9.27 9.43 7.72
CA THR A 181 -8.36 8.45 7.11
C THR A 181 -7.14 8.30 8.01
N ASP A 182 -6.69 7.06 8.19
CA ASP A 182 -5.60 6.74 9.11
C ASP A 182 -4.61 5.79 8.43
N GLY A 183 -3.36 6.21 8.38
CA GLY A 183 -2.23 5.49 7.83
C GLY A 183 -1.03 5.59 8.77
N THR A 184 0.03 4.84 8.50
CA THR A 184 1.19 4.77 9.41
C THR A 184 1.87 6.12 9.64
N VAL A 185 1.91 6.97 8.61
CA VAL A 185 2.61 8.27 8.64
C VAL A 185 1.76 9.43 8.15
N VAL A 186 0.55 9.15 7.65
CA VAL A 186 -0.40 10.14 7.13
C VAL A 186 -1.76 9.90 7.76
N THR A 187 -2.37 10.96 8.27
CA THR A 187 -3.76 10.94 8.75
C THR A 187 -4.52 12.11 8.15
N GLY A 188 -5.82 11.94 7.89
CA GLY A 188 -6.66 12.98 7.32
C GLY A 188 -8.00 13.07 8.02
N THR A 189 -8.56 14.28 8.06
CA THR A 189 -9.96 14.53 8.41
C THR A 189 -10.64 15.22 7.24
N HIS A 190 -11.80 14.71 6.84
CA HIS A 190 -12.53 15.14 5.66
C HIS A 190 -13.92 15.63 6.06
N PHE A 191 -14.32 16.77 5.50
CA PHE A 191 -15.61 17.41 5.70
C PHE A 191 -16.31 17.52 4.35
N LYS A 192 -17.44 16.83 4.20
CA LYS A 192 -18.12 16.69 2.93
C LYS A 192 -19.46 17.41 2.92
N PHE A 193 -19.63 18.24 1.90
CA PHE A 193 -20.81 19.05 1.62
C PHE A 193 -21.41 18.57 0.30
N ASN A 194 -22.69 18.24 0.30
CA ASN A 194 -23.39 17.66 -0.84
C ASN A 194 -24.57 18.55 -1.24
N ASN A 195 -24.97 18.45 -2.51
CA ASN A 195 -26.15 19.13 -3.05
C ASN A 195 -26.08 20.66 -2.93
N LEU A 196 -24.89 21.23 -3.11
CA LEU A 196 -24.69 22.67 -3.10
C LEU A 196 -25.38 23.32 -4.31
N SER A 197 -26.07 24.44 -4.07
CA SER A 197 -26.67 25.25 -5.12
C SER A 197 -25.59 25.99 -5.91
N ALA A 198 -25.84 26.23 -7.20
CA ALA A 198 -24.94 27.06 -7.99
C ALA A 198 -24.82 28.46 -7.37
N GLY A 199 -23.61 28.99 -7.28
CA GLY A 199 -23.32 30.25 -6.60
C GLY A 199 -23.24 30.15 -5.07
N SER A 200 -23.38 28.97 -4.46
CA SER A 200 -23.17 28.80 -3.03
C SER A 200 -21.70 29.03 -2.65
N THR A 201 -21.48 29.42 -1.40
CA THR A 201 -20.12 29.64 -0.87
C THR A 201 -20.02 28.98 0.50
N ILE A 202 -19.10 28.03 0.63
CA ILE A 202 -18.72 27.46 1.92
C ILE A 202 -17.54 28.26 2.45
N THR A 203 -17.68 28.87 3.61
CA THR A 203 -16.58 29.55 4.29
C THR A 203 -16.26 28.87 5.60
N PHE A 204 -14.98 28.84 5.97
CA PHE A 204 -14.54 28.36 7.27
C PHE A 204 -13.29 29.12 7.72
N THR A 205 -12.91 28.95 8.98
CA THR A 205 -11.73 29.58 9.57
C THR A 205 -10.73 28.52 9.99
N ILE A 206 -9.45 28.78 9.73
CA ILE A 206 -8.33 28.04 10.28
C ILE A 206 -7.65 28.84 11.38
N SER A 207 -7.02 28.17 12.35
CA SER A 207 -6.23 28.88 13.37
C SER A 207 -5.01 29.59 12.76
N ASP A 208 -4.43 30.54 13.49
CA ASP A 208 -3.18 31.19 13.06
C ASP A 208 -2.00 30.22 12.95
N GLU A 209 -1.92 29.25 13.88
CA GLU A 209 -0.88 28.21 13.82
C GLU A 209 -1.00 27.36 12.54
N LEU A 210 -2.19 26.87 12.19
CA LEU A 210 -2.40 26.10 10.96
C LEU A 210 -2.17 26.95 9.71
N LYS A 211 -2.58 28.23 9.72
CA LYS A 211 -2.30 29.19 8.64
C LYS A 211 -0.79 29.30 8.37
N GLU A 212 0.01 29.45 9.43
CA GLU A 212 1.47 29.52 9.32
C GLU A 212 2.04 28.22 8.73
N ARG A 213 1.58 27.05 9.21
CA ARG A 213 2.00 25.74 8.68
C ARG A 213 1.66 25.55 7.21
N LEU A 214 0.49 26.00 6.79
CA LEU A 214 0.04 25.93 5.40
C LEU A 214 0.62 27.04 4.52
N LYS A 215 1.38 27.99 5.09
CA LYS A 215 1.93 29.17 4.41
C LYS A 215 0.85 30.00 3.71
N LEU A 216 -0.32 30.12 4.34
CA LEU A 216 -1.44 30.90 3.82
C LEU A 216 -1.40 32.34 4.34
N ASN A 217 -1.88 33.29 3.55
CA ASN A 217 -1.95 34.71 3.90
C ASN A 217 -3.23 35.05 4.69
N THR A 218 -4.20 34.13 4.77
CA THR A 218 -5.49 34.33 5.43
C THR A 218 -5.86 33.16 6.32
N SER A 219 -6.56 33.45 7.41
CA SER A 219 -7.20 32.45 8.27
C SER A 219 -8.61 32.09 7.78
N LYS A 220 -9.19 32.88 6.86
CA LYS A 220 -10.55 32.66 6.34
C LYS A 220 -10.47 32.04 4.95
N ILE A 221 -11.02 30.86 4.81
CA ILE A 221 -11.07 30.10 3.55
C ILE A 221 -12.47 30.20 2.96
N SER A 222 -12.55 30.37 1.64
CA SER A 222 -13.79 30.55 0.89
C SER A 222 -13.79 29.63 -0.32
N VAL A 223 -14.75 28.71 -0.38
CA VAL A 223 -14.94 27.80 -1.50
C VAL A 223 -16.22 28.20 -2.24
N LYS A 224 -16.07 28.72 -3.46
CA LYS A 224 -17.15 29.23 -4.30
C LYS A 224 -17.57 28.16 -5.31
N GLY A 225 -18.83 27.74 -5.25
CA GLY A 225 -19.46 26.90 -6.25
C GLY A 225 -19.86 27.74 -7.47
N GLU A 226 -19.35 27.40 -8.65
CA GLU A 226 -19.73 28.01 -9.93
C GLU A 226 -21.07 27.52 -10.47
#